data_AF-A0A7W0SU91-F1
#
_entry.id   AF-A0A7W0SU91-F1
#
_cell.length_a   1.000
_cell.length_b   1.000
_cell.length_c   1.000
_cell.angle_alpha   90.00
_cell.angle_beta   90.00
_cell.angle_gamma   90.00
#
_symmetry.space_group_name_H-M   'P 1'
#
loop_
_entity.id
_entity.type
_entity.pdbx_description
1 polymer ?
#
loop_
_entity_poly.entity_id
_entity_poly.type
_entity_poly.pdbx_seq_one_letter_code
_entity_poly.pdbx_strand_id
1 'polypeptide(L)'
;MARPTKLTKAVCERILPAIRAGTPVESACRAAAIAPATFYRWLERGERESDGIYHDFVQDVRQAEAEAEVHAVATIRRAMAEDWRAALAYLERRHPSRWRKQTSSEITGKDGGPIRAEHSKAPDLSRLSDDELALVQELYARAMQEEDDEA
;
A
#
# COMPACT_ATOMS: atom_id res chain seq x y z
N MET A 1 30.48 -18.36 -23.42
CA MET A 1 29.58 -17.29 -23.92
C MET A 1 28.35 -17.24 -23.03
N ALA A 2 27.97 -16.07 -22.52
CA ALA A 2 26.77 -15.90 -21.69
C ALA A 2 25.49 -16.08 -22.52
N ARG A 3 24.46 -16.70 -21.94
CA ARG A 3 23.15 -16.85 -22.60
C ARG A 3 22.54 -15.45 -22.84
N PRO A 4 22.04 -15.15 -24.05
CA PRO A 4 21.38 -13.88 -24.32
C PRO A 4 20.22 -13.62 -23.37
N THR A 5 20.11 -12.38 -22.88
CA THR A 5 18.97 -11.96 -22.06
C THR A 5 17.70 -11.90 -22.89
N LYS A 6 16.55 -12.14 -22.24
CA LYS A 6 15.23 -11.91 -22.82
C LYS A 6 14.83 -10.42 -22.81
N LEU A 7 15.54 -9.57 -22.06
CA LEU A 7 15.36 -8.13 -22.07
C LEU A 7 16.03 -7.56 -23.32
N THR A 8 15.26 -7.47 -24.39
CA THR A 8 15.71 -6.93 -25.68
C THR A 8 15.04 -5.59 -25.94
N LYS A 9 15.62 -4.79 -26.85
CA LYS A 9 15.02 -3.52 -27.29
C LYS A 9 13.56 -3.69 -27.74
N ALA A 10 13.28 -4.75 -28.51
CA ALA A 10 11.93 -5.07 -28.97
C ALA A 10 10.95 -5.41 -27.84
N VAL A 11 11.42 -5.95 -26.71
CA VAL A 11 10.58 -6.15 -25.52
C VAL A 11 10.31 -4.81 -24.83
N CYS A 12 11.33 -3.98 -24.65
CA CYS A 12 11.18 -2.64 -24.05
C CYS A 12 10.21 -1.76 -24.86
N GLU A 13 10.32 -1.77 -26.20
CA GLU A 13 9.46 -1.04 -27.13
C GLU A 13 7.98 -1.48 -27.09
N ARG A 14 7.67 -2.62 -26.45
CA ARG A 14 6.28 -3.07 -26.24
C ARG A 14 5.80 -2.86 -24.81
N ILE A 15 6.65 -3.09 -23.81
CA ILE A 15 6.27 -2.95 -22.40
C ILE A 15 6.14 -1.48 -22.02
N LEU A 16 7.15 -0.65 -22.31
CA LEU A 16 7.21 0.72 -21.80
C LEU A 16 6.05 1.59 -22.30
N PRO A 17 5.63 1.55 -23.58
CA PRO A 17 4.46 2.32 -24.02
C PRO A 17 3.16 1.90 -23.35
N ALA A 18 2.99 0.61 -23.06
CA ALA A 18 1.79 0.13 -22.35
C ALA A 18 1.76 0.64 -20.91
N ILE A 19 2.91 0.64 -20.21
CA ILE A 19 3.03 1.21 -18.86
C ILE A 19 2.77 2.73 -18.89
N ARG A 20 3.34 3.47 -19.85
CA ARG A 20 3.06 4.92 -20.05
C ARG A 20 1.59 5.22 -20.27
N ALA A 21 0.86 4.32 -20.91
CA ALA A 21 -0.58 4.44 -21.11
C ALA A 21 -1.39 4.17 -19.83
N GLY A 22 -0.75 3.83 -18.71
CA GLY A 22 -1.39 3.47 -17.45
C GLY A 22 -1.93 2.03 -17.41
N THR A 23 -1.45 1.16 -18.31
CA THR A 23 -1.87 -0.25 -18.33
C THR A 23 -1.25 -0.99 -17.14
N PRO A 24 -2.02 -1.84 -16.42
CA PRO A 24 -1.45 -2.67 -15.36
C PRO A 24 -0.26 -3.50 -15.85
N VAL A 25 0.81 -3.55 -15.05
CA VAL A 25 2.09 -4.19 -15.41
C VAL A 25 1.91 -5.62 -15.91
N GLU A 26 1.05 -6.42 -15.27
CA GLU A 26 0.78 -7.79 -15.72
C GLU A 26 0.22 -7.86 -17.15
N SER A 27 -0.69 -6.94 -17.49
CA SER A 27 -1.30 -6.85 -18.82
C SER A 27 -0.27 -6.37 -19.84
N ALA A 28 0.53 -5.36 -19.50
CA ALA A 28 1.64 -4.89 -20.33
C ALA A 28 2.65 -6.02 -20.62
N CYS A 29 3.02 -6.80 -19.60
CA CYS A 29 3.92 -7.95 -19.73
C CYS A 29 3.33 -9.03 -20.65
N ARG A 30 2.07 -9.42 -20.44
CA ARG A 30 1.39 -10.45 -21.25
C ARG A 30 1.25 -10.00 -22.71
N ALA A 31 0.86 -8.75 -22.95
CA ALA A 31 0.83 -8.17 -24.30
C ALA A 31 2.23 -8.18 -24.94
N ALA A 32 3.26 -7.94 -24.13
CA ALA A 32 4.66 -8.07 -24.52
C ALA A 32 5.21 -9.52 -24.47
N ALA A 33 4.35 -10.55 -24.41
CA ALA A 33 4.74 -11.96 -24.39
C ALA A 33 5.84 -12.31 -23.35
N ILE A 34 5.89 -11.58 -22.23
CA ILE A 34 6.79 -11.82 -21.11
C ILE A 34 5.95 -12.22 -19.90
N ALA A 35 6.41 -13.24 -19.18
CA ALA A 35 5.78 -13.62 -17.92
C ALA A 35 6.02 -12.50 -16.87
N PRO A 36 5.00 -12.05 -16.11
CA PRO A 36 5.17 -10.98 -15.11
C PRO A 36 6.31 -11.24 -14.12
N ALA A 37 6.51 -12.49 -13.68
CA ALA A 37 7.63 -12.87 -12.82
C ALA A 37 9.02 -12.58 -13.42
N THR A 38 9.14 -12.64 -14.76
CA THR A 38 10.39 -12.28 -15.45
C THR A 38 10.63 -10.77 -15.43
N PHE A 39 9.58 -9.98 -15.60
CA PHE A 39 9.65 -8.52 -15.48
C PHE A 39 10.07 -8.10 -14.07
N TYR A 40 9.43 -8.61 -13.01
CA TYR A 40 9.79 -8.27 -11.64
C TYR A 40 11.21 -8.69 -11.29
N ARG A 41 11.69 -9.84 -11.76
CA ARG A 41 13.09 -10.25 -11.58
C ARG A 41 14.07 -9.30 -12.29
N TRP A 42 13.69 -8.70 -13.42
CA TRP A 42 14.52 -7.67 -14.06
C TRP A 42 14.56 -6.38 -13.24
N LEU A 43 13.43 -5.97 -12.66
CA LEU A 43 13.40 -4.80 -11.78
C LEU A 43 14.26 -5.04 -10.53
N GLU A 44 14.03 -6.14 -9.84
CA GLU A 44 14.75 -6.53 -8.62
C GLU A 44 16.27 -6.61 -8.84
N ARG A 45 16.68 -7.01 -10.05
CA ARG A 45 18.08 -7.02 -10.46
C ARG A 45 18.58 -5.61 -10.75
N GLY A 46 17.87 -4.84 -11.57
CA GLY A 46 18.25 -3.49 -11.96
C GLY A 46 18.33 -2.51 -10.79
N GLU A 47 17.53 -2.71 -9.74
CA GLU A 47 17.58 -1.91 -8.51
C GLU A 47 18.86 -2.13 -7.69
N ARG A 48 19.55 -3.26 -7.89
CA ARG A 48 20.83 -3.56 -7.23
C ARG A 48 22.03 -3.15 -8.07
N GLU A 49 21.84 -2.94 -9.37
CA GLU A 49 22.88 -2.54 -10.30
C GLU A 49 22.94 -1.00 -10.38
N SER A 50 24.14 -0.43 -10.47
CA SER A 50 24.34 1.02 -10.63
C SER A 50 24.40 1.46 -12.10
N ASP A 51 24.57 0.49 -13.00
CA ASP A 51 24.62 0.69 -14.45
C ASP A 51 24.13 -0.58 -15.17
N GLY A 52 24.00 -0.47 -16.50
CA GLY A 52 23.69 -1.60 -17.36
C GLY A 52 22.20 -1.76 -17.67
N ILE A 53 21.91 -2.72 -18.55
CA ILE A 53 20.60 -2.83 -19.21
C ILE A 53 19.42 -3.01 -18.25
N TYR A 54 19.62 -3.63 -17.08
CA TYR A 54 18.55 -3.82 -16.10
C TYR A 54 18.35 -2.56 -15.26
N HIS A 55 19.42 -1.86 -14.91
CA HIS A 55 19.35 -0.55 -14.27
C HIS A 55 18.61 0.45 -15.16
N ASP A 56 19.01 0.56 -16.43
CA ASP A 56 18.39 1.46 -17.41
C ASP A 56 16.89 1.12 -17.57
N PHE A 57 16.56 -0.17 -17.64
CA PHE A 57 15.17 -0.60 -17.72
C PHE A 57 14.34 -0.23 -16.49
N VAL A 58 14.91 -0.27 -15.28
CA VAL A 58 14.24 0.22 -14.06
C VAL A 58 13.96 1.71 -14.17
N GLN A 59 14.93 2.51 -14.62
CA GLN A 59 14.72 3.95 -14.81
C GLN A 59 13.63 4.23 -15.85
N ASP A 60 13.65 3.51 -16.97
CA ASP A 60 12.65 3.63 -18.03
C ASP A 60 11.24 3.27 -17.54
N VAL A 61 11.10 2.22 -16.70
CA VAL A 61 9.82 1.83 -16.10
C VAL A 61 9.33 2.92 -15.13
N ARG A 62 10.18 3.43 -14.25
CA ARG A 62 9.82 4.50 -13.30
C ARG A 62 9.40 5.77 -14.04
N GLN A 63 10.13 6.14 -15.09
CA GLN A 63 9.79 7.26 -15.94
C GLN A 63 8.43 7.04 -16.64
N ALA A 64 8.18 5.83 -17.16
CA ALA A 64 6.92 5.49 -17.79
C ALA A 64 5.73 5.56 -16.82
N GLU A 65 5.89 5.10 -15.58
CA GLU A 65 4.87 5.20 -14.54
C GLU A 65 4.58 6.66 -14.16
N ALA A 66 5.62 7.48 -14.01
CA ALA A 66 5.46 8.91 -13.74
C ALA A 66 4.74 9.63 -14.89
N GLU A 67 5.05 9.30 -16.14
CA GLU A 67 4.36 9.84 -17.31
C GLU A 67 2.88 9.45 -17.35
N ALA A 68 2.56 8.20 -16.98
CA ALA A 68 1.17 7.73 -16.89
C ALA A 68 0.39 8.52 -15.83
N GLU A 69 1.00 8.78 -14.67
CA GLU A 69 0.39 9.58 -13.60
C GLU A 69 0.15 11.02 -14.06
N VAL A 70 1.16 11.66 -14.66
CA VAL A 70 1.03 13.02 -15.22
C VAL A 70 -0.10 13.10 -16.24
N HIS A 71 -0.18 12.11 -17.14
CA HIS A 71 -1.24 12.03 -18.14
C HIS A 71 -2.63 11.88 -17.51
N ALA A 72 -2.76 11.03 -16.48
CA ALA A 72 -4.02 10.85 -15.76
C ALA A 72 -4.46 12.15 -15.06
N VAL A 73 -3.53 12.85 -14.40
CA VAL A 73 -3.81 14.15 -13.77
C VAL A 73 -4.23 15.19 -14.81
N ALA A 74 -3.55 15.27 -15.96
CA ALA A 74 -3.92 16.18 -17.04
C ALA A 74 -5.32 15.88 -17.60
N THR A 75 -5.66 14.60 -17.74
CA THR A 75 -6.99 14.14 -18.18
C THR A 75 -8.07 14.57 -17.18
N ILE A 76 -7.85 14.34 -15.88
CA ILE A 76 -8.77 14.79 -14.83
C ILE A 76 -8.93 16.32 -14.92
N ARG A 77 -7.82 17.07 -14.95
CA ARG A 77 -7.86 18.55 -15.02
C ARG A 77 -8.64 19.08 -16.22
N ARG A 78 -8.59 18.40 -17.36
CA ARG A 78 -9.39 18.75 -18.53
C ARG A 78 -10.88 18.48 -18.28
N ALA A 79 -11.22 17.32 -17.74
CA ALA A 79 -12.60 16.95 -17.45
C ALA A 79 -13.26 17.87 -16.39
N MET A 80 -12.47 18.44 -15.46
CA MET A 80 -12.96 19.38 -14.44
C MET A 80 -13.67 20.61 -15.01
N ALA A 81 -13.37 21.00 -16.26
CA ALA A 81 -14.02 22.14 -16.90
C ALA A 81 -15.51 21.90 -17.19
N GLU A 82 -15.90 20.64 -17.37
CA GLU A 82 -17.24 20.24 -17.81
C GLU A 82 -17.97 19.37 -16.77
N ASP A 83 -17.24 18.65 -15.91
CA ASP A 83 -17.82 17.82 -14.86
C ASP A 83 -17.30 18.24 -13.46
N TRP A 84 -18.20 18.81 -12.67
CA TRP A 84 -17.93 19.19 -11.28
C TRP A 84 -17.52 18.00 -10.41
N ARG A 85 -17.94 16.77 -10.74
CA ARG A 85 -17.53 15.56 -10.00
C ARG A 85 -16.06 15.27 -10.19
N ALA A 86 -15.52 15.49 -11.39
CA ALA A 86 -14.08 15.41 -11.63
C ALA A 86 -13.31 16.46 -10.81
N ALA A 87 -13.88 17.67 -10.68
CA ALA A 87 -13.30 18.74 -9.86
C ALA A 87 -13.31 18.39 -8.37
N LEU A 88 -14.42 17.89 -7.86
CA LEU A 88 -14.53 17.43 -6.47
C LEU A 88 -13.56 16.26 -6.20
N ALA A 89 -13.52 15.25 -7.08
CA ALA A 89 -12.64 14.10 -6.96
C ALA A 89 -11.14 14.47 -6.96
N TYR A 90 -10.76 15.50 -7.72
CA TYR A 90 -9.41 16.07 -7.70
C TYR A 90 -9.09 16.73 -6.36
N LEU A 91 -10.01 17.58 -5.86
CA LEU A 91 -9.84 18.30 -4.60
C LEU A 91 -9.78 17.36 -3.38
N GLU A 92 -10.61 16.31 -3.35
CA GLU A 92 -10.61 15.27 -2.32
C GLU A 92 -9.25 14.55 -2.21
N ARG A 93 -8.57 14.31 -3.33
CA ARG A 93 -7.27 13.62 -3.38
C ARG A 93 -6.11 14.57 -3.08
N ARG A 94 -6.13 15.78 -3.64
CA ARG A 94 -5.04 16.76 -3.47
C ARG A 94 -5.05 17.43 -2.10
N HIS A 95 -6.23 17.60 -1.51
CA HIS A 95 -6.47 18.31 -0.25
C HIS A 95 -7.43 17.54 0.68
N PRO A 96 -7.08 16.29 1.05
CA PRO A 96 -7.98 15.40 1.77
C PRO A 96 -8.46 15.95 3.11
N SER A 97 -7.63 16.70 3.84
CA SER A 97 -8.03 17.29 5.12
C SER A 97 -9.21 18.27 5.03
N ARG A 98 -9.38 18.94 3.87
CA ARG A 98 -10.43 19.95 3.66
C ARG A 98 -11.62 19.42 2.87
N TRP A 99 -11.37 18.49 1.94
CA TRP A 99 -12.36 18.10 0.94
C TRP A 99 -12.86 16.67 1.10
N ARG A 100 -12.15 15.80 1.83
CA ARG A 100 -12.61 14.43 2.05
C ARG A 100 -13.95 14.48 2.79
N LYS A 101 -14.90 13.67 2.33
CA LYS A 101 -16.19 13.51 2.99
C LYS A 101 -15.99 13.14 4.46
N GLN A 102 -16.34 14.05 5.36
CA GLN A 102 -16.38 13.76 6.79
C GLN A 102 -17.53 12.77 7.01
N THR A 103 -17.17 11.54 7.37
CA THR A 103 -18.13 10.51 7.75
C THR A 103 -18.07 10.43 9.27
N SER A 104 -19.14 10.85 9.94
CA SER A 104 -19.33 10.56 11.36
C SER A 104 -20.05 9.23 11.44
N SER A 105 -19.35 8.21 11.95
CA SER A 105 -19.93 6.92 12.24
C SER A 105 -20.11 6.82 13.75
N GLU A 106 -21.35 6.74 14.19
CA GLU A 106 -21.67 6.35 15.56
C GLU A 106 -21.41 4.84 15.69
N ILE A 107 -20.53 4.44 16.62
CA ILE A 107 -20.21 3.03 16.88
C ILE A 107 -20.88 2.65 18.20
N THR A 108 -21.97 1.89 18.10
CA THR A 108 -22.72 1.39 19.27
C THR A 108 -22.79 -0.13 19.26
N GLY A 109 -22.97 -0.71 20.44
CA GLY A 109 -23.37 -2.10 20.60
C GLY A 109 -24.83 -2.34 20.19
N LYS A 110 -25.29 -3.56 20.44
CA LYS A 110 -26.67 -3.98 20.16
C LYS A 110 -27.67 -3.00 20.81
N ASP A 111 -28.69 -2.62 20.05
CA ASP A 111 -29.77 -1.72 20.47
C ASP A 111 -29.29 -0.35 20.97
N GLY A 112 -28.15 0.15 20.44
CA GLY A 112 -27.56 1.43 20.87
C GLY A 112 -26.83 1.37 22.21
N GLY A 113 -26.70 0.17 22.80
CA GLY A 113 -26.00 -0.03 24.05
C GLY A 113 -24.47 0.03 23.91
N PRO A 114 -23.73 -0.16 25.01
CA PRO A 114 -22.27 -0.21 24.98
C PRO A 114 -21.74 -1.32 24.08
N ILE A 115 -20.61 -1.07 23.42
CA ILE A 115 -19.87 -2.11 22.69
C ILE A 115 -19.39 -3.15 23.71
N ARG A 116 -19.86 -4.38 23.57
CA ARG A 116 -19.37 -5.51 24.38
C ARG A 116 -18.17 -6.12 23.67
N ALA A 117 -16.98 -5.92 24.23
CA ALA A 117 -15.79 -6.64 23.82
C ALA A 117 -15.69 -7.94 24.63
N GLU A 118 -15.89 -9.08 23.97
CA GLU A 118 -15.58 -10.38 24.57
C GLU A 118 -14.15 -10.77 24.16
N HIS A 119 -13.24 -10.82 25.13
CA HIS A 119 -11.91 -11.34 24.91
C HIS A 119 -12.00 -12.87 24.80
N SER A 120 -11.96 -13.39 23.58
CA SER A 120 -12.20 -14.82 23.28
C SER A 120 -11.17 -15.78 23.88
N LYS A 121 -10.10 -15.28 24.52
CA LYS A 121 -9.07 -16.09 25.18
C LYS A 121 -8.51 -15.34 26.38
N ALA A 122 -9.24 -15.29 27.48
CA ALA A 122 -8.57 -15.09 28.76
C ALA A 122 -7.63 -16.29 28.99
N PRO A 123 -6.36 -16.07 29.40
CA PRO A 123 -5.51 -17.17 29.80
C PRO A 123 -6.18 -17.93 30.94
N ASP A 124 -6.23 -19.26 30.83
CA ASP A 124 -6.77 -20.12 31.86
C ASP A 124 -5.83 -20.15 33.06
N LEU A 125 -6.08 -19.25 34.01
CA LEU A 125 -5.24 -19.05 35.20
C LEU A 125 -5.24 -20.26 36.13
N SER A 126 -6.19 -21.20 35.99
CA SER A 126 -6.22 -22.43 36.77
C SER A 126 -5.05 -23.38 36.48
N ARG A 127 -4.29 -23.10 35.40
CA ARG A 127 -3.10 -23.86 35.00
C ARG A 127 -1.81 -23.36 35.62
N LEU A 128 -1.85 -22.24 36.34
CA LEU A 128 -0.70 -21.66 37.02
C LEU A 128 -0.60 -22.19 38.45
N SER A 129 0.63 -22.33 38.94
CA SER A 129 0.90 -22.58 40.35
C SER A 129 0.61 -21.35 41.22
N ASP A 130 0.52 -21.55 42.53
CA ASP A 130 0.27 -20.46 43.48
C ASP A 130 1.37 -19.37 43.43
N ASP A 131 2.63 -19.76 43.22
CA ASP A 131 3.76 -18.83 43.06
C ASP A 131 3.64 -17.99 41.78
N GLU A 132 3.25 -18.61 40.67
CA GLU A 132 3.01 -17.92 39.38
C GLU A 132 1.80 -16.99 39.46
N LEU A 133 0.74 -17.38 40.19
CA LEU A 133 -0.42 -16.52 40.43
C LEU A 133 -0.06 -15.31 41.29
N ALA A 134 0.77 -15.49 42.32
CA ALA A 134 1.28 -14.39 43.13
C ALA A 134 2.09 -13.40 42.29
N LEU A 135 2.94 -13.91 41.38
CA LEU A 135 3.70 -13.06 40.45
C LEU A 135 2.78 -12.29 39.50
N VAL A 136 1.74 -12.92 38.94
CA VAL A 136 0.76 -12.23 38.07
C VAL A 136 0.05 -11.12 38.85
N GLN A 137 -0.33 -11.37 40.10
CA GLN A 137 -0.98 -10.35 40.95
C GLN A 137 -0.05 -9.17 41.24
N GLU A 138 1.23 -9.44 41.54
CA GLU A 138 2.23 -8.39 41.75
C GLU A 138 2.44 -7.55 40.49
N LEU A 139 2.63 -8.21 39.34
CA LEU A 139 2.81 -7.54 38.05
C LEU A 139 1.58 -6.70 37.68
N TYR A 140 0.37 -7.21 37.93
CA TYR A 140 -0.87 -6.48 37.70
C TYR A 140 -0.99 -5.26 38.62
N ALA A 141 -0.71 -5.42 39.91
CA ALA A 141 -0.74 -4.32 40.88
C ALA A 141 0.25 -3.22 40.51
N ARG A 142 1.48 -3.59 40.10
CA ARG A 142 2.49 -2.63 39.66
C ARG A 142 2.09 -1.91 38.37
N ALA A 143 1.57 -2.64 37.37
CA ALA A 143 1.11 -2.04 36.12
C ALA A 143 -0.07 -1.08 36.30
N MET A 144 -0.90 -1.28 37.32
CA MET A 144 -2.02 -0.41 37.65
C MET A 144 -1.65 0.77 38.58
N GLN A 145 -0.44 0.79 39.14
CA GLN A 145 0.03 1.86 40.05
C GLN A 145 0.73 3.03 39.32
N GLU A 146 1.01 2.93 38.01
CA GLU A 146 1.75 3.94 37.25
C GLU A 146 0.92 5.15 36.77
N GLU A 147 -0.37 5.28 37.10
CA GLU A 147 -1.20 6.43 36.65
C GLU A 147 -1.40 7.56 37.67
N ASP A 148 -0.93 7.44 38.92
CA ASP A 148 -1.21 8.44 39.98
C ASP A 148 -0.02 9.31 40.43
N ASP A 149 1.19 9.13 39.87
CA ASP A 149 2.40 9.90 40.25
C ASP A 149 2.87 10.88 39.16
N GLU A 150 1.98 11.72 38.64
CA GLU A 150 2.38 13.00 38.01
C GLU A 150 1.31 14.09 38.27
N ALA A 151 1.49 14.79 39.39
CA ALA A 151 0.89 16.09 39.70
C ALA A 151 2.00 17.10 40.04
#